data_AF-A0A2N9N4R0-F1
#
_entry.id   AF-A0A2N9N4R0-F1
#
_cell.length_a   1.000
_cell.length_b   1.000
_cell.length_c   1.000
_cell.angle_alpha   90.00
_cell.angle_beta   90.00
_cell.angle_gamma   90.00
#
_symmetry.space_group_name_H-M   'P 1'
#
loop_
_entity.id
_entity.type
_entity.pdbx_description
1 polymer ?
#
loop_
_entity_poly.entity_id
_entity_poly.type
_entity_poly.pdbx_seq_one_letter_code
_entity_poly.pdbx_strand_id
1 'polypeptide(L)'
;MLVIRQSQMQCFDVESRVRFEQKLVQHFLKTYPRECRQAGGAGQIGALVAAAIERATGLGFTDQAQVSLFVAMSFILGCDFDRDPQIPWAGQILRNPAIRNLALRINAVYDRMLEYLEETAGQRCELVVRAMIRLRDWDISTSPPAGPDWGSNILDVFGKLYPQKLDYQGAQANRNLIEESLGKCEILYRFHSPEGKALFSILMFMLGCGFDHDPLHPWAARALADNRKSDEPDRVEALYRAARIHLEESLTND
;
A
#
# COMPACT_ATOMS: atom_id res chain seq x y z
N MET A 1 2.15 -3.31 -47.77
CA MET A 1 2.23 -2.12 -46.89
C MET A 1 1.04 -2.17 -45.96
N LEU A 2 1.25 -2.66 -44.74
CA LEU A 2 0.19 -2.84 -43.75
C LEU A 2 -0.16 -1.48 -43.16
N VAL A 3 -1.35 -0.99 -43.51
CA VAL A 3 -1.98 0.18 -42.89
C VAL A 3 -2.21 -0.17 -41.42
N ILE A 4 -1.34 0.31 -40.53
CA ILE A 4 -1.57 0.31 -39.09
C ILE A 4 -2.79 1.22 -38.89
N ARG A 5 -3.94 0.61 -38.63
CA ARG A 5 -5.16 1.36 -38.34
C ARG A 5 -4.91 2.22 -37.11
N GLN A 6 -5.19 3.50 -37.26
CA GLN A 6 -5.28 4.54 -36.23
C GLN A 6 -6.34 4.26 -35.15
N SER A 7 -6.86 3.03 -35.07
CA SER A 7 -7.88 2.58 -34.13
C SER A 7 -7.31 1.94 -32.85
N GLN A 8 -6.02 2.11 -32.56
CA GLN A 8 -5.37 1.63 -31.33
C GLN A 8 -4.74 2.77 -30.50
N MET A 9 -5.09 4.03 -30.78
CA MET A 9 -4.44 5.20 -30.16
C MET A 9 -5.42 6.34 -29.83
N GLN A 10 -6.64 6.05 -29.39
CA GLN A 10 -7.65 7.09 -29.06
C GLN A 10 -8.56 6.70 -27.87
N CYS A 11 -8.01 6.44 -26.68
CA CYS A 11 -8.81 6.27 -25.45
C CYS A 11 -8.48 7.25 -24.32
N PHE A 12 -7.56 8.19 -24.57
CA PHE A 12 -7.21 9.25 -23.62
C PHE A 12 -7.09 10.61 -24.31
N ASP A 13 -8.06 10.94 -25.17
CA ASP A 13 -8.39 12.37 -25.29
C ASP A 13 -8.90 12.88 -23.93
N VAL A 14 -8.69 14.15 -23.61
CA VAL A 14 -8.93 14.74 -22.28
C VAL A 14 -10.34 14.41 -21.77
N GLU A 15 -11.35 14.52 -22.62
CA GLU A 15 -12.74 14.23 -22.24
C GLU A 15 -13.00 12.73 -21.97
N SER A 16 -12.37 11.84 -22.74
CA SER A 16 -12.47 10.39 -22.53
C SER A 16 -11.79 9.94 -21.23
N ARG A 17 -10.66 10.57 -20.89
CA ARG A 17 -9.93 10.31 -19.64
C ARG A 17 -10.75 10.70 -18.42
N VAL A 18 -11.31 11.91 -18.40
CA VAL A 18 -12.12 12.41 -17.27
C VAL A 18 -13.34 11.52 -17.02
N ARG A 19 -14.04 11.09 -18.09
CA ARG A 19 -15.17 10.16 -17.95
C ARG A 19 -14.74 8.79 -17.39
N PHE A 20 -13.60 8.27 -17.83
CA PHE A 20 -13.07 7.00 -17.35
C PHE A 20 -12.67 7.07 -15.87
N GLU A 21 -11.95 8.13 -15.47
CA GLU A 21 -11.62 8.43 -14.07
C GLU A 21 -12.87 8.48 -13.19
N GLN A 22 -13.87 9.25 -13.59
CA GLN A 22 -15.14 9.35 -12.87
C GLN A 22 -15.85 8.01 -12.72
N LYS A 23 -15.85 7.18 -13.78
CA LYS A 23 -16.43 5.83 -13.75
C LYS A 23 -15.74 4.94 -12.71
N LEU A 24 -14.41 4.98 -12.63
CA LEU A 24 -13.64 4.22 -11.64
C LEU A 24 -13.93 4.71 -10.22
N VAL A 25 -13.92 6.02 -9.99
CA VAL A 25 -14.25 6.60 -8.67
C VAL A 25 -15.65 6.18 -8.22
N GLN A 26 -16.65 6.28 -9.10
CA GLN A 26 -18.01 5.83 -8.80
C GLN A 26 -18.09 4.33 -8.53
N HIS A 27 -17.31 3.51 -9.24
CA HIS A 27 -17.24 2.08 -9.00
C HIS A 27 -16.75 1.76 -7.60
N PHE A 28 -15.64 2.36 -7.14
CA PHE A 28 -15.13 2.14 -5.77
C PHE A 28 -16.09 2.66 -4.71
N LEU A 29 -16.63 3.87 -4.87
CA LEU A 29 -17.59 4.44 -3.91
C LEU A 29 -18.85 3.58 -3.74
N LYS A 30 -19.29 2.93 -4.81
CA LYS A 30 -20.45 2.03 -4.79
C LYS A 30 -20.11 0.66 -4.20
N THR A 31 -18.94 0.13 -4.52
CA THR A 31 -18.57 -1.27 -4.21
C THR A 31 -17.95 -1.41 -2.83
N TYR A 32 -17.19 -0.41 -2.39
CA TYR A 32 -16.44 -0.37 -1.13
C TYR A 32 -16.78 0.90 -0.33
N PRO A 33 -18.07 1.15 -0.02
CA PRO A 33 -18.50 2.43 0.53
C PRO A 33 -17.90 2.70 1.91
N ARG A 34 -17.57 1.67 2.69
CA ARG A 34 -16.98 1.82 4.03
C ARG A 34 -15.51 2.22 3.92
N GLU A 35 -14.75 1.48 3.14
CA GLU A 35 -13.32 1.71 2.88
C GLU A 35 -13.13 3.10 2.25
N CYS A 36 -13.98 3.49 1.30
CA CYS A 36 -13.94 4.82 0.72
C CYS A 36 -14.26 5.92 1.74
N ARG A 37 -15.19 5.71 2.69
CA ARG A 37 -15.45 6.69 3.76
C ARG A 37 -14.24 6.83 4.67
N GLN A 38 -13.63 5.71 5.09
CA GLN A 38 -12.44 5.70 5.95
C GLN A 38 -11.24 6.36 5.26
N ALA A 39 -11.10 6.16 3.95
CA ALA A 39 -10.09 6.82 3.14
C ALA A 39 -10.33 8.34 2.95
N GLY A 40 -11.43 8.92 3.44
CA GLY A 40 -11.73 10.36 3.28
C GLY A 40 -12.63 10.70 2.09
N GLY A 41 -13.29 9.71 1.49
CA GLY A 41 -14.36 9.87 0.52
C GLY A 41 -13.90 10.10 -0.92
N ALA A 42 -14.81 10.62 -1.75
CA ALA A 42 -14.65 10.71 -3.20
C ALA A 42 -13.39 11.46 -3.66
N GLY A 43 -12.95 12.49 -2.91
CA GLY A 43 -11.74 13.25 -3.25
C GLY A 43 -10.47 12.40 -3.16
N GLN A 44 -10.34 11.58 -2.12
CA GLN A 44 -9.19 10.71 -1.90
C GLN A 44 -9.18 9.53 -2.88
N ILE A 45 -10.36 8.97 -3.16
CA ILE A 45 -10.50 7.96 -4.23
C ILE A 45 -10.16 8.56 -5.59
N GLY A 46 -10.55 9.80 -5.87
CA GLY A 46 -10.15 10.51 -7.07
C GLY A 46 -8.63 10.68 -7.18
N ALA A 47 -7.96 11.05 -6.08
CA ALA A 47 -6.51 11.17 -6.04
C ALA A 47 -5.80 9.83 -6.29
N LEU A 48 -6.27 8.74 -5.67
CA LEU A 48 -5.76 7.39 -5.90
C LEU A 48 -5.92 6.99 -7.38
N VAL A 49 -7.13 7.13 -7.93
CA VAL A 49 -7.44 6.76 -9.32
C VAL A 49 -6.57 7.54 -10.29
N ALA A 50 -6.45 8.86 -10.11
CA ALA A 50 -5.65 9.71 -10.98
C ALA A 50 -4.16 9.31 -10.96
N ALA A 51 -3.59 9.11 -9.77
CA ALA A 51 -2.19 8.71 -9.60
C ALA A 51 -1.91 7.30 -10.18
N ALA A 52 -2.83 6.36 -9.98
CA ALA A 52 -2.71 5.00 -10.50
C ALA A 52 -2.83 4.95 -12.02
N ILE A 53 -3.71 5.76 -12.63
CA ILE A 53 -3.79 5.89 -14.10
C ILE A 53 -2.50 6.47 -14.66
N GLU A 54 -1.99 7.55 -14.07
CA GLU A 54 -0.72 8.15 -14.49
C GLU A 54 0.41 7.10 -14.42
N ARG A 55 0.51 6.35 -13.33
CA ARG A 55 1.51 5.30 -13.18
C ARG A 55 1.35 4.16 -14.19
N ALA A 56 0.11 3.69 -14.41
CA ALA A 56 -0.18 2.65 -15.39
C ALA A 56 0.18 3.08 -16.82
N THR A 57 -0.17 4.32 -17.19
CA THR A 57 0.19 4.87 -18.52
C THR A 57 1.70 5.04 -18.68
N GLY A 58 2.42 5.41 -17.61
CA GLY A 58 3.89 5.45 -17.59
C GLY A 58 4.55 4.08 -17.78
N LEU A 59 3.86 2.99 -17.44
CA LEU A 59 4.27 1.60 -17.72
C LEU A 59 3.90 1.14 -19.14
N GLY A 60 3.23 1.99 -19.92
CA GLY A 60 2.83 1.72 -21.31
C GLY A 60 1.44 1.10 -21.47
N PHE A 61 0.65 0.97 -20.39
CA PHE A 61 -0.74 0.50 -20.50
C PHE A 61 -1.61 1.56 -21.16
N THR A 62 -2.24 1.21 -22.29
CA THR A 62 -3.06 2.13 -23.09
C THR A 62 -4.52 1.69 -23.19
N ASP A 63 -4.85 0.53 -22.65
CA ASP A 63 -6.20 -0.05 -22.66
C ASP A 63 -6.91 0.15 -21.31
N GLN A 64 -8.22 0.45 -21.36
CA GLN A 64 -9.01 0.72 -20.15
C GLN A 64 -9.09 -0.47 -19.21
N ALA A 65 -9.13 -1.72 -19.70
CA ALA A 65 -9.19 -2.89 -18.84
C ALA A 65 -7.85 -3.11 -18.11
N GLN A 66 -6.73 -2.93 -18.82
CA GLN A 66 -5.39 -2.99 -18.21
C GLN A 66 -5.22 -1.93 -17.12
N VAL A 67 -5.61 -0.69 -17.41
CA VAL A 67 -5.51 0.41 -16.44
C VAL A 67 -6.47 0.19 -15.26
N SER A 68 -7.68 -0.32 -15.50
CA SER A 68 -8.63 -0.63 -14.43
C SER A 68 -8.10 -1.69 -13.47
N LEU A 69 -7.44 -2.74 -13.98
CA LEU A 69 -6.77 -3.74 -13.14
C LEU A 69 -5.64 -3.13 -12.31
N PHE A 70 -4.83 -2.25 -12.90
CA PHE A 70 -3.77 -1.55 -12.16
C PHE A 70 -4.35 -0.71 -11.03
N VAL A 71 -5.40 0.07 -11.31
CA VAL A 71 -6.08 0.90 -10.30
C VAL A 71 -6.70 0.05 -9.19
N ALA A 72 -7.32 -1.10 -9.53
CA ALA A 72 -7.86 -2.02 -8.55
C ALA A 72 -6.76 -2.61 -7.65
N MET A 73 -5.61 -2.96 -8.21
CA MET A 73 -4.46 -3.43 -7.42
C MET A 73 -3.86 -2.33 -6.55
N SER A 74 -3.80 -1.07 -7.02
CA SER A 74 -3.44 0.06 -6.17
C SER A 74 -4.41 0.26 -5.00
N PHE A 75 -5.71 -0.03 -5.21
CA PHE A 75 -6.70 0.05 -4.13
C PHE A 75 -6.54 -1.08 -3.10
N ILE A 76 -6.16 -2.28 -3.55
CA ILE A 76 -6.10 -3.49 -2.69
C ILE A 76 -4.75 -3.65 -1.99
N LEU A 77 -3.65 -3.37 -2.70
CA LEU A 77 -2.27 -3.62 -2.25
C LEU A 77 -1.54 -2.35 -1.81
N GLY A 78 -2.14 -1.17 -1.99
CA GLY A 78 -1.55 0.14 -1.71
C GLY A 78 -1.05 0.87 -2.95
N CYS A 79 -0.93 2.20 -2.86
CA CYS A 79 -0.65 3.07 -4.00
C CYS A 79 0.70 2.79 -4.69
N ASP A 80 1.64 2.20 -3.95
CA ASP A 80 3.01 1.89 -4.38
C ASP A 80 3.29 0.40 -4.56
N PHE A 81 2.25 -0.43 -4.69
CA PHE A 81 2.38 -1.90 -4.79
C PHE A 81 3.35 -2.36 -5.89
N ASP A 82 3.49 -1.61 -6.98
CA ASP A 82 4.39 -1.92 -8.09
C ASP A 82 5.88 -1.75 -7.75
N ARG A 83 6.18 -1.18 -6.58
CA ARG A 83 7.53 -0.93 -6.06
C ARG A 83 7.72 -1.46 -4.64
N ASP A 84 6.68 -2.00 -4.03
CA ASP A 84 6.73 -2.41 -2.63
C ASP A 84 7.69 -3.60 -2.43
N PRO A 85 8.73 -3.46 -1.58
CA PRO A 85 9.67 -4.54 -1.30
C PRO A 85 9.02 -5.79 -0.69
N GLN A 86 7.81 -5.67 -0.13
CA GLN A 86 7.02 -6.76 0.43
C GLN A 86 6.45 -7.70 -0.62
N ILE A 87 6.19 -7.20 -1.84
CA ILE A 87 5.59 -7.97 -2.94
C ILE A 87 6.40 -7.76 -4.21
N PRO A 88 7.71 -8.15 -4.20
CA PRO A 88 8.63 -7.80 -5.27
C PRO A 88 8.23 -8.39 -6.63
N TRP A 89 7.42 -9.46 -6.62
CA TRP A 89 6.84 -10.07 -7.82
C TRP A 89 5.99 -9.08 -8.63
N ALA A 90 5.31 -8.11 -8.00
CA ALA A 90 4.46 -7.16 -8.71
C ALA A 90 5.30 -6.29 -9.64
N GLY A 91 6.33 -5.63 -9.09
CA GLY A 91 7.25 -4.82 -9.86
C GLY A 91 8.08 -5.63 -10.86
N GLN A 92 8.48 -6.85 -10.50
CA GLN A 92 9.23 -7.75 -11.38
C GLN A 92 8.42 -8.14 -12.61
N ILE A 93 7.14 -8.53 -12.45
CA ILE A 93 6.29 -8.92 -13.57
C ILE A 93 5.94 -7.69 -14.42
N LEU A 94 5.55 -6.55 -13.81
CA LEU A 94 5.17 -5.33 -14.53
C LEU A 94 6.29 -4.76 -15.41
N ARG A 95 7.55 -4.95 -15.00
CA ARG A 95 8.74 -4.46 -15.72
C ARG A 95 9.47 -5.56 -16.49
N ASN A 96 8.92 -6.78 -16.55
CA ASN A 96 9.57 -7.88 -17.25
C ASN A 96 9.55 -7.67 -18.78
N PRO A 97 10.70 -7.43 -19.44
CA PRO A 97 10.75 -7.19 -20.88
C PRO A 97 10.45 -8.46 -21.69
N ALA A 98 10.52 -9.66 -21.10
CA ALA A 98 10.19 -10.91 -21.76
C ALA A 98 8.67 -11.04 -22.02
N ILE A 99 7.83 -10.42 -21.18
CA ILE A 99 6.37 -10.46 -21.34
C ILE A 99 5.93 -9.29 -22.21
N ARG A 100 6.04 -9.44 -23.54
CA ARG A 100 5.72 -8.35 -24.49
C ARG A 100 4.24 -7.95 -24.54
N ASN A 101 3.35 -8.91 -24.29
CA ASN A 101 1.92 -8.64 -24.27
C ASN A 101 1.52 -8.01 -22.93
N LEU A 102 1.13 -6.74 -22.96
CA LEU A 102 0.75 -5.97 -21.77
C LEU A 102 -0.49 -6.52 -21.07
N ALA A 103 -1.45 -7.07 -21.81
CA ALA A 103 -2.62 -7.71 -21.21
C ALA A 103 -2.21 -8.96 -20.42
N LEU A 104 -1.35 -9.81 -20.98
CA LEU A 104 -0.82 -10.97 -20.24
C LEU A 104 -0.02 -10.53 -19.01
N ARG A 105 0.75 -9.43 -19.14
CA ARG A 105 1.58 -8.92 -18.06
C ARG A 105 0.75 -8.47 -16.85
N ILE A 106 -0.28 -7.65 -17.07
CA ILE A 106 -1.09 -7.14 -15.96
C ILE A 106 -1.96 -8.25 -15.35
N ASN A 107 -2.48 -9.19 -16.16
CA ASN A 107 -3.23 -10.34 -15.64
C ASN A 107 -2.35 -11.25 -14.80
N ALA A 108 -1.08 -11.48 -15.18
CA ALA A 108 -0.16 -12.27 -14.35
C ALA A 108 0.09 -11.66 -12.96
N VAL A 109 0.06 -10.32 -12.84
CA VAL A 109 0.14 -9.64 -11.53
C VAL A 109 -1.16 -9.81 -10.76
N TYR A 110 -2.30 -9.69 -11.44
CA TYR A 110 -3.61 -9.90 -10.84
C TYR A 110 -3.77 -11.33 -10.29
N ASP A 111 -3.40 -12.35 -11.07
CA ASP A 111 -3.45 -13.75 -10.63
C ASP A 111 -2.55 -13.98 -9.42
N ARG A 112 -1.33 -13.44 -9.43
CA ARG A 112 -0.41 -13.51 -8.29
C ARG A 112 -0.93 -12.75 -7.06
N MET A 113 -1.66 -11.66 -7.24
CA MET A 113 -2.32 -10.97 -6.14
C MET A 113 -3.38 -11.87 -5.50
N LEU A 114 -4.18 -12.58 -6.29
CA LEU A 114 -5.19 -13.50 -5.74
C LEU A 114 -4.53 -14.61 -4.90
N GLU A 115 -3.46 -15.24 -5.41
CA GLU A 115 -2.66 -16.23 -4.66
C GLU A 115 -2.13 -15.63 -3.35
N TYR A 116 -1.57 -14.42 -3.39
CA TYR A 116 -1.07 -13.72 -2.22
C TYR A 116 -2.17 -13.45 -1.19
N LEU A 117 -3.34 -12.97 -1.61
CA LEU A 117 -4.45 -12.67 -0.70
C LEU A 117 -5.04 -13.95 -0.10
N GLU A 118 -5.14 -15.04 -0.86
CA GLU A 118 -5.60 -16.32 -0.34
C GLU A 118 -4.71 -16.83 0.80
N GLU A 119 -3.39 -16.80 0.58
CA GLU A 119 -2.41 -17.27 1.57
C GLU A 119 -2.28 -16.35 2.78
N THR A 120 -2.34 -15.03 2.57
CA THR A 120 -2.05 -14.06 3.64
C THR A 120 -3.29 -13.58 4.35
N ALA A 121 -4.37 -13.27 3.63
CA ALA A 121 -5.60 -12.75 4.22
C ALA A 121 -6.55 -13.87 4.68
N GLY A 122 -6.47 -15.05 4.07
CA GLY A 122 -7.43 -16.13 4.26
C GLY A 122 -8.71 -15.91 3.46
N GLN A 123 -9.55 -16.95 3.35
CA GLN A 123 -10.69 -16.96 2.43
C GLN A 123 -11.75 -15.88 2.72
N ARG A 124 -11.81 -15.38 3.96
CA ARG A 124 -12.75 -14.34 4.40
C ARG A 124 -12.03 -13.18 5.09
N CYS A 125 -10.76 -12.95 4.74
CA CYS A 125 -9.91 -11.93 5.37
C CYS A 125 -9.71 -12.13 6.89
N GLU A 126 -9.97 -13.32 7.42
CA GLU A 126 -9.91 -13.59 8.86
C GLU A 126 -8.50 -13.42 9.45
N LEU A 127 -7.45 -13.61 8.64
CA LEU A 127 -6.07 -13.45 9.07
C LEU A 127 -5.70 -11.96 9.18
N VAL A 128 -6.21 -11.12 8.27
CA VAL A 128 -6.07 -9.66 8.38
C VAL A 128 -6.71 -9.16 9.68
N VAL A 129 -7.93 -9.61 9.98
CA VAL A 129 -8.64 -9.20 11.21
C VAL A 129 -7.87 -9.63 12.47
N ARG A 130 -7.29 -10.84 12.48
CA ARG A 130 -6.44 -11.29 13.60
C ARG A 130 -5.18 -10.43 13.73
N ALA A 131 -4.55 -10.06 12.62
CA ALA A 131 -3.38 -9.18 12.63
C ALA A 131 -3.74 -7.78 13.15
N MET A 132 -4.89 -7.23 12.76
CA MET A 132 -5.42 -5.97 13.29
C MET A 132 -5.70 -6.03 14.79
N ILE A 133 -6.28 -7.12 15.30
CA ILE A 133 -6.51 -7.32 16.74
C ILE A 133 -5.17 -7.37 17.49
N ARG A 134 -4.18 -8.11 16.98
CA ARG A 134 -2.84 -8.16 17.60
C ARG A 134 -2.14 -6.81 17.58
N LEU A 135 -2.31 -6.04 16.51
CA LEU A 135 -1.77 -4.68 16.41
C LEU A 135 -2.46 -3.73 17.40
N ARG A 136 -3.78 -3.87 17.60
CA ARG A 136 -4.54 -3.08 18.60
C ARG A 136 -4.02 -3.35 20.01
N ASP A 137 -3.67 -4.59 20.28
CA ASP A 137 -3.17 -5.04 21.59
C ASP A 137 -1.65 -4.85 21.74
N TRP A 138 -0.95 -4.40 20.69
CA TRP A 138 0.47 -4.08 20.74
C TRP A 138 0.72 -2.70 21.35
N ASP A 139 1.62 -2.66 22.33
CA ASP A 139 2.02 -1.44 23.04
C ASP A 139 3.37 -0.95 22.50
N ILE A 140 3.43 0.33 22.10
CA ILE A 140 4.63 0.95 21.56
C ILE A 140 5.82 0.94 22.54
N SER A 141 5.57 0.90 23.85
CA SER A 141 6.61 0.74 24.87
C SER A 141 7.32 -0.63 24.83
N THR A 142 6.77 -1.60 24.11
CA THR A 142 7.39 -2.91 23.87
C THR A 142 8.27 -2.93 22.62
N SER A 143 8.57 -1.77 22.05
CA SER A 143 9.40 -1.65 20.85
C SER A 143 10.80 -2.23 21.06
N PRO A 144 11.38 -2.90 20.04
CA PRO A 144 12.73 -3.44 20.14
C PRO A 144 13.77 -2.37 20.48
N PRO A 145 14.68 -2.62 21.44
CA PRO A 145 15.70 -1.65 21.80
C PRO A 145 16.66 -1.41 20.63
N ALA A 146 17.20 -0.20 20.53
CA ALA A 146 18.21 0.12 19.53
C ALA A 146 19.46 -0.77 19.69
N GLY A 147 20.01 -1.24 18.57
CA GLY A 147 21.22 -2.05 18.57
C GLY A 147 21.45 -2.80 17.25
N PRO A 148 22.56 -3.54 17.15
CA PRO A 148 22.91 -4.33 15.96
C PRO A 148 21.83 -5.34 15.56
N ASP A 149 21.13 -5.91 16.55
CA ASP A 149 20.10 -6.94 16.35
C ASP A 149 18.69 -6.35 16.16
N TRP A 150 18.57 -5.03 16.01
CA TRP A 150 17.25 -4.38 15.87
C TRP A 150 16.45 -4.95 14.69
N GLY A 151 17.12 -5.23 13.57
CA GLY A 151 16.50 -5.83 12.38
C GLY A 151 15.90 -7.22 12.64
N SER A 152 16.57 -8.10 13.39
CA SER A 152 15.98 -9.38 13.77
C SER A 152 14.84 -9.21 14.79
N ASN A 153 15.01 -8.28 15.74
CA ASN A 153 14.01 -8.08 16.79
C ASN A 153 12.70 -7.49 16.23
N ILE A 154 12.75 -6.62 15.22
CA ILE A 154 11.54 -6.12 14.57
C ILE A 154 10.84 -7.19 13.71
N LEU A 155 11.59 -8.14 13.13
CA LEU A 155 11.01 -9.30 12.43
C LEU A 155 10.22 -10.19 13.40
N ASP A 156 10.71 -10.38 14.64
CA ASP A 156 9.96 -11.12 15.66
C ASP A 156 8.63 -10.43 16.01
N VAL A 157 8.60 -9.09 15.99
CA VAL A 157 7.36 -8.33 16.16
C VAL A 157 6.43 -8.56 14.97
N PHE A 158 6.93 -8.49 13.74
CA PHE A 158 6.13 -8.79 12.53
C PHE A 158 5.54 -10.19 12.59
N GLY A 159 6.31 -11.19 13.00
CA GLY A 159 5.85 -12.59 13.12
C GLY A 159 4.78 -12.77 14.19
N LYS A 160 4.84 -12.02 15.29
CA LYS A 160 3.78 -12.01 16.30
C LYS A 160 2.51 -11.34 15.80
N LEU A 161 2.63 -10.27 15.00
CA LEU A 161 1.49 -9.54 14.44
C LEU A 161 0.83 -10.32 13.30
N TYR A 162 1.59 -10.67 12.26
CA TYR A 162 1.07 -11.22 11.00
C TYR A 162 1.98 -12.32 10.41
N PRO A 163 2.02 -13.51 11.04
CA PRO A 163 2.95 -14.57 10.65
C PRO A 163 2.74 -15.07 9.22
N GLN A 164 1.49 -15.20 8.76
CA GLN A 164 1.21 -15.68 7.41
C GLN A 164 1.79 -14.76 6.32
N LYS A 165 1.67 -13.45 6.52
CA LYS A 165 2.26 -12.46 5.63
C LYS A 165 3.79 -12.52 5.66
N LEU A 166 4.38 -12.59 6.85
CA LEU A 166 5.83 -12.69 7.01
C LEU A 166 6.39 -13.94 6.29
N ASP A 167 5.74 -15.09 6.49
CA ASP A 167 6.15 -16.37 5.93
C ASP A 167 6.06 -16.39 4.41
N TYR A 168 4.94 -15.89 3.83
CA TYR A 168 4.75 -15.84 2.38
C TYR A 168 5.80 -14.95 1.69
N GLN A 169 6.08 -13.77 2.28
CA GLN A 169 7.03 -12.81 1.71
C GLN A 169 8.48 -13.29 1.81
N GLY A 170 8.80 -14.02 2.88
CA GLY A 170 10.13 -14.56 3.14
C GLY A 170 11.14 -13.50 3.60
N ALA A 171 12.32 -13.98 3.96
CA ALA A 171 13.32 -13.17 4.68
C ALA A 171 13.88 -12.00 3.85
N GLN A 172 14.06 -12.15 2.53
CA GLN A 172 14.66 -11.10 1.71
C GLN A 172 13.73 -9.89 1.53
N ALA A 173 12.45 -10.12 1.25
CA ALA A 173 11.45 -9.06 1.11
C ALA A 173 11.34 -8.24 2.40
N ASN A 174 11.30 -8.92 3.55
CA ASN A 174 11.21 -8.27 4.85
C ASN A 174 12.49 -7.52 5.25
N ARG A 175 13.68 -8.01 4.87
CA ARG A 175 14.92 -7.23 5.03
C ARG A 175 14.89 -5.94 4.20
N ASN A 176 14.47 -6.03 2.94
CA ASN A 176 14.35 -4.86 2.06
C ASN A 176 13.34 -3.84 2.63
N LEU A 177 12.21 -4.32 3.17
CA LEU A 177 11.23 -3.47 3.85
C LEU A 177 11.85 -2.72 5.04
N ILE A 178 12.62 -3.41 5.88
CA ILE A 178 13.27 -2.82 7.05
C ILE A 178 14.33 -1.80 6.64
N GLU A 179 15.14 -2.10 5.62
CA GLU A 179 16.13 -1.16 5.09
C GLU A 179 15.45 0.12 4.55
N GLU A 180 14.35 -0.04 3.80
CA GLU A 180 13.59 1.10 3.28
C GLU A 180 12.92 1.91 4.40
N SER A 181 12.32 1.24 5.39
CA SER A 181 11.68 1.91 6.52
C SER A 181 12.68 2.74 7.33
N LEU A 182 13.86 2.18 7.63
CA LEU A 182 14.91 2.90 8.33
C LEU A 182 15.46 4.05 7.51
N GLY A 183 15.60 3.88 6.19
CA GLY A 183 15.96 4.96 5.27
C GLY A 183 14.97 6.13 5.32
N LYS A 184 13.67 5.84 5.27
CA LYS A 184 12.61 6.87 5.42
C LYS A 184 12.63 7.52 6.80
N CYS A 185 12.77 6.73 7.86
CA CYS A 185 12.90 7.23 9.23
C CYS A 185 14.08 8.20 9.36
N GLU A 186 15.24 7.87 8.83
CA GLU A 186 16.45 8.71 8.93
C GLU A 186 16.34 9.98 8.06
N ILE A 187 16.00 9.82 6.78
CA ILE A 187 16.14 10.88 5.78
C ILE A 187 14.92 11.82 5.77
N LEU A 188 13.72 11.26 5.84
CA LEU A 188 12.48 12.02 5.63
C LEU A 188 11.86 12.48 6.94
N TYR A 189 11.83 11.59 7.94
CA TYR A 189 11.05 11.82 9.16
C TYR A 189 11.90 12.11 10.39
N ARG A 190 13.20 11.84 10.38
CA ARG A 190 14.12 11.98 11.53
C ARG A 190 13.60 11.26 12.78
N PHE A 191 13.17 10.01 12.59
CA PHE A 191 12.80 9.11 13.68
C PHE A 191 14.01 8.27 14.05
N HIS A 192 14.67 8.62 15.14
CA HIS A 192 15.88 7.96 15.63
C HIS A 192 15.60 7.03 16.82
N SER A 193 14.53 7.30 17.57
CA SER A 193 14.04 6.51 18.71
C SER A 193 13.65 5.08 18.31
N PRO A 194 13.81 4.10 19.22
CA PRO A 194 13.30 2.74 19.03
C PRO A 194 11.81 2.69 18.67
N GLU A 195 11.00 3.48 19.38
CA GLU A 195 9.55 3.56 19.24
C GLU A 195 9.15 4.11 17.86
N GLY A 196 9.78 5.22 17.43
CA GLY A 196 9.50 5.82 16.13
C GLY A 196 9.84 4.89 14.97
N LYS A 197 10.99 4.21 15.04
CA LYS A 197 11.41 3.24 14.03
C LYS A 197 10.51 2.01 14.00
N ALA A 198 10.13 1.48 15.16
CA ALA A 198 9.26 0.31 15.28
C ALA A 198 7.87 0.63 14.73
N LEU A 199 7.25 1.72 15.19
CA LEU A 199 5.95 2.16 14.71
C LEU A 199 5.93 2.35 13.20
N PHE A 200 6.87 3.10 12.65
CA PHE A 200 6.92 3.38 11.21
C PHE A 200 7.10 2.10 10.39
N SER A 201 7.97 1.20 10.84
CA SER A 201 8.21 -0.10 10.17
C SER A 201 7.00 -1.02 10.25
N ILE A 202 6.29 -1.05 11.38
CA ILE A 202 5.03 -1.80 11.53
C ILE A 202 3.95 -1.22 10.62
N LEU A 203 3.83 0.10 10.51
CA LEU A 203 2.85 0.71 9.60
C LEU A 203 3.18 0.41 8.13
N MET A 204 4.43 0.47 7.71
CA MET A 204 4.82 0.02 6.35
C MET A 204 4.51 -1.47 6.15
N PHE A 205 4.80 -2.31 7.13
CA PHE A 205 4.48 -3.74 7.08
C PHE A 205 2.99 -4.01 7.03
N MET A 206 2.14 -3.21 7.68
CA MET A 206 0.70 -3.46 7.73
C MET A 206 -0.04 -2.84 6.54
N LEU A 207 0.40 -1.66 6.08
CA LEU A 207 -0.35 -0.81 5.13
C LEU A 207 0.35 -0.67 3.77
N GLY A 208 1.55 -1.19 3.61
CA GLY A 208 2.36 -1.04 2.39
C GLY A 208 3.44 0.03 2.52
N CYS A 209 4.48 -0.05 1.67
CA CYS A 209 5.64 0.84 1.78
C CYS A 209 5.31 2.33 1.54
N GLY A 210 4.22 2.61 0.83
CA GLY A 210 3.76 3.96 0.49
C GLY A 210 2.73 4.56 1.45
N PHE A 211 2.44 3.93 2.60
CA PHE A 211 1.36 4.36 3.51
C PHE A 211 1.45 5.84 3.93
N ASP A 212 2.66 6.40 3.94
CA ASP A 212 2.99 7.76 4.36
C ASP A 212 2.52 8.84 3.38
N HIS A 213 2.09 8.43 2.18
CA HIS A 213 1.53 9.30 1.15
C HIS A 213 0.35 8.66 0.39
N ASP A 214 -0.11 7.48 0.82
CA ASP A 214 -1.21 6.76 0.20
C ASP A 214 -2.53 7.53 0.40
N PRO A 215 -3.28 7.86 -0.67
CA PRO A 215 -4.60 8.46 -0.55
C PRO A 215 -5.62 7.60 0.21
N LEU A 216 -5.38 6.30 0.38
CA LEU A 216 -6.20 5.43 1.25
C LEU A 216 -5.92 5.63 2.74
N HIS A 217 -4.77 6.23 3.09
CA HIS A 217 -4.32 6.47 4.46
C HIS A 217 -4.00 7.96 4.72
N PRO A 218 -4.91 8.91 4.40
CA PRO A 218 -4.62 10.34 4.53
C PRO A 218 -4.41 10.78 5.98
N TRP A 219 -4.80 9.96 6.96
CA TRP A 219 -4.50 10.19 8.38
C TRP A 219 -3.00 10.08 8.66
N ALA A 220 -2.27 9.18 7.99
CA ALA A 220 -0.83 8.97 8.21
C ALA A 220 -0.04 10.17 7.69
N ALA A 221 -0.31 10.57 6.44
CA ALA A 221 0.31 11.74 5.82
C ALA A 221 0.07 13.02 6.65
N ARG A 222 -1.17 13.22 7.14
CA ARG A 222 -1.50 14.37 8.02
C ARG A 222 -0.75 14.33 9.35
N ALA A 223 -0.76 13.19 10.05
CA ALA A 223 -0.04 13.05 11.32
C ALA A 223 1.46 13.36 11.18
N LEU A 224 2.07 12.89 10.08
CA LEU A 224 3.48 13.14 9.75
C LEU A 224 3.76 14.59 9.33
N ALA A 225 2.83 15.26 8.65
CA ALA A 225 2.99 16.62 8.15
C ALA A 225 2.73 17.70 9.22
N ASP A 226 1.62 17.60 9.94
CA ASP A 226 1.14 18.62 10.89
C ASP A 226 2.12 18.81 12.06
N ASN A 227 2.80 17.73 12.45
CA ASN A 227 3.72 17.73 13.58
C ASN A 227 5.19 17.91 13.17
N ARG A 228 5.50 18.24 11.90
CA ARG A 228 6.89 18.28 11.39
C ARG A 228 7.82 19.20 12.18
N LYS A 229 7.29 20.23 12.85
CA LYS A 229 8.05 21.19 13.67
C LYS A 229 8.19 20.79 15.14
N SER A 230 7.43 19.80 15.59
CA SER A 230 7.51 19.29 16.96
C SER A 230 8.75 18.43 17.15
N ASP A 231 9.07 18.12 18.40
CA ASP A 231 10.12 17.15 18.69
C ASP A 231 9.72 15.72 18.27
N GLU A 232 10.69 14.82 18.27
CA GLU A 232 10.44 13.45 17.82
C GLU A 232 9.38 12.72 18.66
N PRO A 233 9.43 12.72 20.02
CA PRO A 233 8.45 12.03 20.84
C PRO A 233 7.00 12.44 20.54
N ASP A 234 6.72 13.75 20.42
CA ASP A 234 5.38 14.25 20.12
C ASP A 234 4.90 13.78 18.73
N ARG A 235 5.81 13.71 17.76
CA ARG A 235 5.51 13.24 16.40
C ARG A 235 5.21 11.76 16.35
N VAL A 236 5.97 10.96 17.09
CA VAL A 236 5.75 9.50 17.21
C VAL A 236 4.41 9.23 17.90
N GLU A 237 4.11 9.93 18.98
CA GLU A 237 2.83 9.80 19.68
C GLU A 237 1.65 10.23 18.80
N ALA A 238 1.77 11.33 18.06
CA ALA A 238 0.74 11.77 17.13
C ALA A 238 0.44 10.72 16.04
N LEU A 239 1.48 10.10 15.48
CA LEU A 239 1.33 9.02 14.49
C LEU A 239 0.72 7.77 15.13
N TYR A 240 1.17 7.39 16.32
CA TYR A 240 0.67 6.22 17.04
C TYR A 240 -0.83 6.37 17.34
N ARG A 241 -1.22 7.54 17.86
CA ARG A 241 -2.63 7.87 18.14
C ARG A 241 -3.48 7.85 16.88
N ALA A 242 -3.00 8.43 15.77
CA ALA A 242 -3.73 8.43 14.51
C ALA A 242 -3.93 7.00 13.96
N ALA A 243 -2.89 6.16 14.05
CA ALA A 243 -2.97 4.76 13.66
C ALA A 243 -3.97 3.98 14.51
N ARG A 244 -4.00 4.21 15.83
CA ARG A 244 -4.96 3.56 16.74
C ARG A 244 -6.40 3.93 16.44
N ILE A 245 -6.69 5.22 16.24
CA ILE A 245 -8.04 5.67 15.87
C ILE A 245 -8.50 4.97 14.58
N HIS A 246 -7.64 4.97 13.56
CA HIS A 246 -7.97 4.31 12.29
C HIS A 246 -8.18 2.79 12.44
N LEU A 247 -7.36 2.13 13.25
CA LEU A 247 -7.48 0.70 13.54
C LEU A 247 -8.77 0.36 14.28
N GLU A 248 -9.15 1.18 15.26
CA GLU A 248 -10.40 1.02 16.01
C GLU A 248 -11.62 1.16 15.10
N GLU A 249 -11.65 2.17 14.22
CA GLU A 249 -12.69 2.32 13.19
C GLU A 249 -12.73 1.15 12.20
N SER A 250 -11.58 0.56 11.89
CA SER A 250 -11.46 -0.59 11.00
C SER A 250 -11.95 -1.89 11.64
N LEU A 251 -11.88 -2.00 12.97
CA LEU A 251 -12.35 -3.16 13.73
C LEU A 251 -13.83 -3.06 14.17
N THR A 252 -14.44 -1.87 14.14
CA THR A 252 -15.88 -1.75 14.37
C THR A 252 -16.68 -2.40 13.24
N ASN A 253 -17.58 -3.31 13.61
CA ASN A 253 -18.57 -3.87 12.69
C ASN A 253 -19.65 -2.81 12.42
N ASP A 254 -19.83 -2.44 11.15
CA ASP A 254 -21.10 -1.85 10.67
C ASP A 254 -22.13 -2.97 10.45
#